data_AF-A0A6J3B5R1-F1
#
_entry.id   AF-A0A6J3B5R1-F1
#
_cell.length_a   1.000
_cell.length_b   1.000
_cell.length_c   1.000
_cell.angle_alpha   90.00
_cell.angle_beta   90.00
_cell.angle_gamma   90.00
#
_symmetry.space_group_name_H-M   'P 1'
#
loop_
_entity.id
_entity.type
_entity.pdbx_description
1 polymer ?
#
loop_
_entity_poly.entity_id
_entity_poly.type
_entity_poly.pdbx_seq_one_letter_code
_entity_poly.pdbx_strand_id
1 'polypeptide(L)'
;MTPGHQSLTRALQLSPGSPRLFPVSPWTPLKMSPFCCWGLCVAFLTLLCCPGCSEEAFEVRVSPEQLMVKSGGSGVINCSTSCTHPSKGGLETSLDTIVLQKHQQWISFMIFNVSQNLSMRCYFWCSGKLGSKSLNINMFYPPEQVLLKLQPTRVPVGSPFTIECRVPSVAPLEGLTVTLLRGSEVLHSQTFEGTALSPQEAMVTYSAEAQLEDSSHNFSCQAKMDLRSRGVKVVDSVSDSQALEVYGCDA
;
A
#
# COMPACT_ATOMS: atom_id res chain seq x y z
N MET A 1 66.23 16.96 -1.53
CA MET A 1 66.52 16.86 -2.98
C MET A 1 65.38 17.53 -3.73
N THR A 2 65.71 18.41 -4.69
CA THR A 2 64.88 18.81 -5.84
C THR A 2 64.79 17.66 -6.86
N PRO A 3 64.02 17.71 -7.98
CA PRO A 3 63.35 18.85 -8.65
C PRO A 3 61.83 18.65 -8.92
N GLY A 4 61.08 19.58 -9.52
CA GLY A 4 61.37 20.98 -9.88
C GLY A 4 60.83 21.43 -11.27
N HIS A 5 60.58 22.75 -11.43
CA HIS A 5 60.30 23.47 -12.71
C HIS A 5 58.96 23.16 -13.43
N GLN A 6 58.32 24.07 -14.20
CA GLN A 6 58.45 25.54 -14.35
C GLN A 6 57.16 26.16 -14.97
N SER A 7 56.91 27.46 -14.71
CA SER A 7 56.63 28.56 -15.68
C SER A 7 56.23 28.17 -17.13
N LEU A 8 55.28 28.79 -17.85
CA LEU A 8 54.93 30.21 -18.13
C LEU A 8 53.71 30.16 -19.13
N THR A 9 52.86 31.14 -19.52
CA THR A 9 52.61 32.61 -19.39
C THR A 9 51.09 32.83 -19.69
N ARG A 10 50.40 33.98 -19.73
CA ARG A 10 50.64 35.45 -19.55
C ARG A 10 49.32 36.10 -19.08
N ALA A 11 49.37 37.32 -18.53
CA ALA A 11 48.20 38.18 -18.28
C ALA A 11 47.89 39.13 -19.46
N LEU A 12 46.70 39.74 -19.44
CA LEU A 12 46.51 41.16 -19.82
C LEU A 12 45.18 41.72 -19.27
N GLN A 13 45.28 42.59 -18.26
CA GLN A 13 44.22 43.55 -17.93
C GLN A 13 44.39 44.81 -18.80
N LEU A 14 43.30 45.53 -19.05
CA LEU A 14 43.32 46.97 -19.32
C LEU A 14 42.09 47.63 -18.69
N SER A 15 42.19 48.93 -18.40
CA SER A 15 41.19 49.72 -17.65
C SER A 15 41.05 51.13 -18.27
N PRO A 16 40.31 52.11 -17.72
CA PRO A 16 39.32 52.85 -18.51
C PRO A 16 39.72 54.28 -18.90
N GLY A 17 38.91 54.92 -19.75
CA GLY A 17 39.07 56.33 -20.13
C GLY A 17 37.78 56.96 -20.66
N SER A 18 37.61 58.26 -20.42
CA SER A 18 36.49 59.12 -20.85
C SER A 18 37.02 60.58 -20.94
N PRO A 19 36.21 61.60 -21.23
CA PRO A 19 35.37 61.85 -22.41
C PRO A 19 35.81 63.16 -23.14
N ARG A 20 35.16 63.54 -24.27
CA ARG A 20 35.18 64.93 -24.83
C ARG A 20 33.82 65.34 -25.43
N LEU A 21 33.64 66.63 -25.74
CA LEU A 21 32.35 67.35 -25.78
C LEU A 21 32.20 68.30 -27.00
N PHE A 22 30.96 68.40 -27.55
CA PHE A 22 30.35 69.54 -28.30
C PHE A 22 31.02 69.99 -29.63
N PRO A 23 30.41 70.80 -30.55
CA PRO A 23 29.22 71.73 -30.52
C PRO A 23 27.90 71.13 -31.10
N VAL A 24 26.65 71.64 -30.95
CA VAL A 24 26.00 72.99 -30.90
C VAL A 24 25.71 73.59 -32.31
N SER A 25 24.57 73.30 -32.97
CA SER A 25 23.30 74.11 -32.99
C SER A 25 22.79 74.28 -34.46
N PRO A 26 21.69 75.01 -34.81
CA PRO A 26 20.30 75.03 -34.31
C PRO A 26 19.22 74.94 -35.47
N TRP A 27 17.96 75.35 -35.18
CA TRP A 27 16.78 75.61 -36.07
C TRP A 27 15.73 74.48 -36.32
N THR A 28 14.69 74.48 -35.46
CA THR A 28 13.21 74.62 -35.74
C THR A 28 12.54 74.02 -37.00
N PRO A 29 11.20 73.73 -37.00
CA PRO A 29 10.18 74.13 -36.01
C PRO A 29 9.26 73.00 -35.48
N LEU A 30 8.37 73.34 -34.53
CA LEU A 30 7.22 72.53 -34.14
C LEU A 30 6.24 72.33 -35.31
N LYS A 31 5.59 71.16 -35.38
CA LYS A 31 4.34 70.97 -36.12
C LYS A 31 3.48 69.88 -35.47
N MET A 32 2.39 70.29 -34.78
CA MET A 32 1.35 69.35 -34.36
C MET A 32 0.74 68.67 -35.60
N SER A 33 0.49 67.36 -35.53
CA SER A 33 -0.23 66.60 -36.56
C SER A 33 -1.18 65.58 -35.90
N PRO A 34 -2.47 65.52 -36.28
CA PRO A 34 -3.50 64.84 -35.48
C PRO A 34 -3.74 63.38 -35.91
N PHE A 35 -2.83 62.46 -35.56
CA PHE A 35 -2.98 61.03 -35.87
C PHE A 35 -2.99 60.13 -34.63
N CYS A 36 -3.86 60.48 -33.66
CA CYS A 36 -4.02 59.76 -32.39
C CYS A 36 -4.74 58.39 -32.53
N CYS A 37 -5.26 58.04 -33.71
CA CYS A 37 -6.19 56.92 -33.87
C CYS A 37 -5.57 55.56 -34.26
N TRP A 38 -4.30 55.48 -34.69
CA TRP A 38 -3.74 54.19 -35.15
C TRP A 38 -3.09 53.33 -34.04
N GLY A 39 -2.74 53.92 -32.89
CA GLY A 39 -2.17 53.17 -31.76
C GLY A 39 -3.20 52.30 -31.01
N LEU A 40 -4.48 52.68 -31.04
CA LEU A 40 -5.53 52.04 -30.23
C LEU A 40 -6.00 50.70 -30.82
N CYS A 41 -5.92 50.50 -32.14
CA CYS A 41 -6.33 49.25 -32.79
C CYS A 41 -5.41 48.06 -32.46
N VAL A 42 -4.14 48.30 -32.15
CA VAL A 42 -3.18 47.24 -31.79
C VAL A 42 -3.33 46.83 -30.32
N ALA A 43 -3.68 47.78 -29.45
CA ALA A 43 -3.89 47.54 -28.01
C ALA A 43 -5.12 46.68 -27.68
N PHE A 44 -6.09 46.56 -28.59
CA PHE A 44 -7.31 45.75 -28.38
C PHE A 44 -7.18 44.28 -28.82
N LEU A 45 -6.14 43.91 -29.58
CA LEU A 45 -5.92 42.54 -30.06
C LEU A 45 -5.14 41.65 -29.08
N THR A 46 -4.55 42.21 -28.03
CA THR A 46 -3.82 41.46 -26.98
C THR A 46 -4.69 41.03 -25.79
N LEU A 47 -5.93 41.53 -25.70
CA LEU A 47 -6.88 41.18 -24.62
C LEU A 47 -7.75 39.95 -24.93
N LEU A 48 -7.50 39.27 -26.06
CA LEU A 48 -8.10 37.98 -26.40
C LEU A 48 -7.23 36.77 -26.01
N CYS A 49 -6.34 36.95 -25.03
CA CYS A 49 -5.99 35.84 -24.14
C CYS A 49 -7.23 35.47 -23.32
N CYS A 50 -8.07 34.57 -23.85
CA CYS A 50 -9.03 33.84 -23.03
C CYS A 50 -8.27 33.29 -21.80
N PRO A 51 -8.70 33.59 -20.55
CA PRO A 51 -8.17 32.88 -19.40
C PRO A 51 -8.43 31.41 -19.67
N GLY A 52 -7.35 30.63 -19.84
CA GLY A 52 -7.42 29.33 -20.49
C GLY A 52 -8.49 28.47 -19.83
N CYS A 53 -9.32 27.79 -20.65
CA CYS A 53 -10.27 26.82 -20.11
C CYS A 53 -9.50 25.86 -19.22
N SER A 54 -9.70 25.99 -17.92
CA SER A 54 -9.28 24.97 -16.95
C SER A 54 -10.17 23.77 -17.25
N GLU A 55 -9.69 22.91 -18.15
CA GLU A 55 -10.29 21.60 -18.40
C GLU A 55 -10.08 20.79 -17.12
N GLU A 56 -10.98 20.95 -16.16
CA GLU A 56 -10.87 20.41 -14.81
C GLU A 56 -10.49 18.94 -14.88
N ALA A 57 -9.28 18.63 -14.39
CA ALA A 57 -8.72 17.30 -14.45
C ALA A 57 -9.51 16.41 -13.50
N PHE A 58 -10.52 15.71 -14.04
CA PHE A 58 -11.37 14.84 -13.25
C PHE A 58 -10.56 13.67 -12.70
N GLU A 59 -10.86 13.31 -11.46
CA GLU A 59 -10.18 12.23 -10.75
C GLU A 59 -11.00 10.94 -10.88
N VAL A 60 -10.30 9.80 -10.97
CA VAL A 60 -10.91 8.48 -10.77
C VAL A 60 -10.40 7.92 -9.44
N ARG A 61 -11.33 7.46 -8.61
CA ARG A 61 -11.08 6.91 -7.27
C ARG A 61 -11.58 5.48 -7.18
N VAL A 62 -10.93 4.70 -6.31
CA VAL A 62 -11.29 3.29 -6.04
C VAL A 62 -11.53 3.13 -4.56
N SER A 63 -12.54 2.33 -4.18
CA SER A 63 -12.71 1.89 -2.81
C SER A 63 -12.93 0.37 -2.75
N PRO A 64 -12.19 -0.38 -1.92
CA PRO A 64 -11.05 0.07 -1.11
C PRO A 64 -9.81 0.34 -1.98
N GLU A 65 -8.84 1.13 -1.48
CA GLU A 65 -7.58 1.39 -2.21
C GLU A 65 -6.62 0.19 -2.21
N GLN A 66 -6.68 -0.64 -1.16
CA GLN A 66 -6.06 -1.96 -1.10
C GLN A 66 -7.16 -2.98 -0.82
N LEU A 67 -7.21 -4.06 -1.60
CA LEU A 67 -8.17 -5.15 -1.39
C LEU A 67 -7.39 -6.43 -1.08
N MET A 68 -7.71 -7.04 0.07
CA MET A 68 -7.28 -8.40 0.39
C MET A 68 -8.46 -9.36 0.30
N VAL A 69 -8.24 -10.49 -0.38
CA VAL A 69 -9.26 -11.54 -0.59
C VAL A 69 -8.68 -12.88 -0.15
N LYS A 70 -9.50 -13.75 0.45
CA LYS A 70 -9.09 -15.13 0.72
C LYS A 70 -8.76 -15.82 -0.62
N SER A 71 -7.73 -16.67 -0.65
CA SER A 71 -7.44 -17.51 -1.82
C SER A 71 -8.70 -18.29 -2.29
N GLY A 72 -8.99 -18.23 -3.60
CA GLY A 72 -10.21 -18.77 -4.21
C GLY A 72 -11.49 -17.95 -3.93
N GLY A 73 -11.39 -16.86 -3.17
CA GLY A 73 -12.50 -16.04 -2.71
C GLY A 73 -13.02 -15.03 -3.73
N SER A 74 -13.91 -14.17 -3.25
CA SER A 74 -14.58 -13.10 -4.02
C SER A 74 -14.52 -11.78 -3.25
N GLY A 75 -14.58 -10.64 -3.95
CA GLY A 75 -14.46 -9.32 -3.37
C GLY A 75 -15.34 -8.27 -4.05
N VAL A 76 -15.44 -7.07 -3.47
CA VAL A 76 -16.22 -5.95 -4.02
C VAL A 76 -15.33 -4.73 -4.23
N ILE A 77 -15.46 -4.08 -5.39
CA ILE A 77 -14.69 -2.90 -5.79
C ILE A 77 -15.66 -1.82 -6.27
N ASN A 78 -15.51 -0.61 -5.75
CA ASN A 78 -16.26 0.56 -6.19
C ASN A 78 -15.34 1.50 -6.98
N CYS A 79 -15.55 1.58 -8.30
CA CYS A 79 -14.95 2.60 -9.16
C CYS A 79 -15.80 3.88 -9.11
N SER A 80 -15.19 5.05 -8.93
CA SER A 80 -15.90 6.34 -8.88
C SER A 80 -15.12 7.47 -9.58
N THR A 81 -15.80 8.55 -9.95
CA THR A 81 -15.21 9.69 -10.66
C THR A 81 -15.74 11.04 -10.16
N SER A 82 -14.92 12.08 -10.19
CA SER A 82 -15.38 13.47 -9.96
C SER A 82 -16.07 14.09 -11.17
N CYS A 83 -15.96 13.49 -12.36
CA CYS A 83 -16.68 13.93 -13.56
C CYS A 83 -18.19 13.90 -13.32
N THR A 84 -18.90 15.00 -13.63
CA THR A 84 -20.36 15.08 -13.45
C THR A 84 -21.13 14.28 -14.51
N HIS A 85 -20.63 14.23 -15.75
CA HIS A 85 -21.28 13.58 -16.89
C HIS A 85 -20.32 12.66 -17.66
N PRO A 86 -19.88 11.54 -17.06
CA PRO A 86 -18.98 10.60 -17.74
C PRO A 86 -19.74 9.81 -18.82
N SER A 87 -19.17 9.70 -20.02
CA SER A 87 -19.79 9.02 -21.16
C SER A 87 -19.63 7.50 -21.11
N LYS A 88 -18.58 7.01 -20.45
CA LYS A 88 -18.29 5.59 -20.22
C LYS A 88 -17.49 5.42 -18.93
N GLY A 89 -17.66 4.30 -18.24
CA GLY A 89 -16.80 3.89 -17.14
C GLY A 89 -16.81 2.37 -16.97
N GLY A 90 -15.81 1.83 -16.29
CA GLY A 90 -15.65 0.39 -16.10
C GLY A 90 -14.47 -0.02 -15.22
N LEU A 91 -14.30 -1.33 -15.11
CA LEU A 91 -13.17 -2.00 -14.47
C LEU A 91 -12.48 -2.87 -15.52
N GLU A 92 -11.19 -2.68 -15.72
CA GLU A 92 -10.34 -3.53 -16.56
C GLU A 92 -9.64 -4.57 -15.67
N THR A 93 -9.86 -5.84 -15.99
CA THR A 93 -9.38 -7.00 -15.22
C THR A 93 -9.39 -8.26 -16.07
N SER A 94 -8.66 -9.29 -15.63
CA SER A 94 -8.68 -10.65 -16.18
C SER A 94 -9.56 -11.63 -15.38
N LEU A 95 -10.21 -11.17 -14.30
CA LEU A 95 -11.15 -11.99 -13.52
C LEU A 95 -12.59 -11.86 -14.04
N ASP A 96 -13.40 -12.89 -13.80
CA ASP A 96 -14.85 -12.81 -13.93
C ASP A 96 -15.42 -11.76 -12.96
N THR A 97 -16.38 -10.96 -13.44
CA THR A 97 -17.04 -9.92 -12.65
C THR A 97 -18.54 -9.81 -12.95
N ILE A 98 -19.31 -9.32 -11.98
CA ILE A 98 -20.65 -8.80 -12.19
C ILE A 98 -20.75 -7.35 -11.70
N VAL A 99 -21.57 -6.54 -12.36
CA VAL A 99 -21.94 -5.21 -11.86
C VAL A 99 -23.03 -5.38 -10.80
N LEU A 100 -22.73 -5.00 -9.55
CA LEU A 100 -23.71 -5.00 -8.46
C LEU A 100 -24.64 -3.80 -8.53
N GLN A 101 -24.06 -2.62 -8.75
CA GLN A 101 -24.77 -1.34 -8.82
C GLN A 101 -24.08 -0.40 -9.80
N LYS A 102 -24.86 0.46 -10.48
CA LYS A 102 -24.35 1.44 -11.43
C LYS A 102 -25.13 2.74 -11.32
N HIS A 103 -24.40 3.82 -11.03
CA HIS A 103 -24.91 5.18 -10.99
C HIS A 103 -24.10 6.06 -11.97
N GLN A 104 -24.47 7.34 -12.09
CA GLN A 104 -23.84 8.26 -13.05
C GLN A 104 -22.34 8.46 -12.81
N GLN A 105 -21.91 8.56 -11.55
CA GLN A 105 -20.51 8.86 -11.19
C GLN A 105 -19.77 7.69 -10.51
N TRP A 106 -20.40 6.53 -10.34
CA TRP A 106 -19.77 5.36 -9.73
C TRP A 106 -20.40 4.03 -10.15
N ILE A 107 -19.61 2.97 -10.11
CA ILE A 107 -19.99 1.60 -10.48
C ILE A 107 -19.37 0.62 -9.47
N SER A 108 -20.18 -0.29 -8.95
CA SER A 108 -19.76 -1.36 -8.03
C SER A 108 -19.68 -2.68 -8.76
N PHE A 109 -18.57 -3.40 -8.58
CA PHE A 109 -18.27 -4.69 -9.17
C PHE A 109 -18.06 -5.72 -8.07
N MET A 110 -18.59 -6.93 -8.25
CA MET A 110 -18.12 -8.12 -7.54
C MET A 110 -17.15 -8.87 -8.43
N ILE A 111 -16.01 -9.28 -7.89
CA ILE A 111 -14.98 -10.09 -8.54
C ILE A 111 -15.00 -11.51 -7.95
N PHE A 112 -14.70 -12.52 -8.76
CA PHE A 112 -14.75 -13.93 -8.35
C PHE A 112 -13.40 -14.65 -8.50
N ASN A 113 -13.29 -15.79 -7.81
CA ASN A 113 -12.23 -16.79 -7.98
C ASN A 113 -10.80 -16.22 -7.95
N VAL A 114 -10.50 -15.35 -6.97
CA VAL A 114 -9.17 -14.72 -6.84
C VAL A 114 -8.12 -15.78 -6.48
N SER A 115 -7.35 -16.21 -7.47
CA SER A 115 -6.37 -17.31 -7.39
C SER A 115 -4.90 -16.86 -7.44
N GLN A 116 -4.64 -15.59 -7.73
CA GLN A 116 -3.32 -14.97 -7.72
C GLN A 116 -3.40 -13.47 -7.40
N ASN A 117 -2.29 -12.89 -6.93
CA ASN A 117 -2.15 -11.44 -6.82
C ASN A 117 -2.16 -10.80 -8.22
N LEU A 118 -2.87 -9.69 -8.37
CA LEU A 118 -3.02 -9.01 -9.67
C LEU A 118 -3.37 -7.52 -9.51
N SER A 119 -3.18 -6.76 -10.60
CA SER A 119 -3.56 -5.35 -10.68
C SER A 119 -4.76 -5.19 -11.60
N MET A 120 -5.74 -4.38 -11.19
CA MET A 120 -6.91 -3.99 -11.98
C MET A 120 -6.90 -2.47 -12.21
N ARG A 121 -7.69 -1.98 -13.17
CA ARG A 121 -7.81 -0.54 -13.46
C ARG A 121 -9.27 -0.09 -13.53
N CYS A 122 -9.69 0.75 -12.60
CA CYS A 122 -10.93 1.53 -12.74
C CYS A 122 -10.68 2.65 -13.76
N TYR A 123 -11.62 2.88 -14.68
CA TYR A 123 -11.52 3.95 -15.68
C TYR A 123 -12.86 4.65 -15.92
N PHE A 124 -12.78 5.92 -16.32
CA PHE A 124 -13.92 6.71 -16.80
C PHE A 124 -13.50 7.62 -17.96
N TRP A 125 -14.43 7.91 -18.85
CA TRP A 125 -14.30 8.89 -19.93
C TRP A 125 -15.17 10.11 -19.62
N CYS A 126 -14.59 11.31 -19.64
CA CYS A 126 -15.26 12.58 -19.40
C CYS A 126 -14.88 13.55 -20.52
N SER A 127 -15.85 14.14 -21.23
CA SER A 127 -15.60 15.14 -22.30
C SER A 127 -14.51 14.72 -23.33
N GLY A 128 -14.44 13.43 -23.67
CA GLY A 128 -13.44 12.87 -24.59
C GLY A 128 -12.08 12.51 -23.97
N LYS A 129 -11.83 12.84 -22.70
CA LYS A 129 -10.61 12.46 -21.96
C LYS A 129 -10.79 11.17 -21.17
N LEU A 130 -9.75 10.34 -21.14
CA LEU A 130 -9.66 9.14 -20.30
C LEU A 130 -8.98 9.47 -18.96
N GLY A 131 -9.65 9.14 -17.87
CA GLY A 131 -9.10 9.13 -16.51
C GLY A 131 -9.12 7.70 -15.97
N SER A 132 -8.12 7.31 -15.18
CA SER A 132 -8.07 5.97 -14.60
C SER A 132 -7.25 5.91 -13.30
N LYS A 133 -7.50 4.89 -12.50
CA LYS A 133 -6.80 4.60 -11.24
C LYS A 133 -6.65 3.08 -11.12
N SER A 134 -5.41 2.62 -10.98
CA SER A 134 -5.12 1.22 -10.71
C SER A 134 -5.37 0.87 -9.23
N LEU A 135 -5.74 -0.37 -8.98
CA LEU A 135 -5.74 -0.98 -7.65
C LEU A 135 -5.00 -2.33 -7.70
N ASN A 136 -4.43 -2.74 -6.58
CA ASN A 136 -3.80 -4.05 -6.44
C ASN A 136 -4.62 -4.92 -5.50
N ILE A 137 -4.77 -6.19 -5.87
CA ILE A 137 -5.46 -7.21 -5.08
C ILE A 137 -4.42 -8.22 -4.64
N ASN A 138 -4.35 -8.41 -3.32
CA ASN A 138 -3.48 -9.38 -2.69
C ASN A 138 -4.33 -10.52 -2.10
N MET A 139 -3.83 -11.73 -2.17
CA MET A 139 -4.45 -12.86 -1.47
C MET A 139 -4.01 -12.92 -0.01
N PHE A 140 -4.84 -13.53 0.83
CA PHE A 140 -4.43 -14.13 2.09
C PHE A 140 -4.92 -15.58 2.20
N TYR A 141 -4.22 -16.34 3.02
CA TYR A 141 -4.53 -17.71 3.40
C TYR A 141 -4.71 -17.69 4.92
N PRO A 142 -5.95 -17.75 5.44
CA PRO A 142 -6.21 -17.73 6.87
C PRO A 142 -5.69 -19.01 7.55
N PRO A 143 -5.53 -19.01 8.89
CA PRO A 143 -5.15 -20.21 9.65
C PRO A 143 -6.31 -21.22 9.70
N GLU A 144 -6.56 -21.94 8.60
CA GLU A 144 -7.68 -22.91 8.51
C GLU A 144 -7.46 -24.17 9.35
N GLN A 145 -6.21 -24.47 9.70
CA GLN A 145 -5.82 -25.61 10.50
C GLN A 145 -4.80 -25.16 11.55
N VAL A 146 -4.94 -25.67 12.77
CA VAL A 146 -4.02 -25.43 13.89
C VAL A 146 -3.76 -26.76 14.55
N LEU A 147 -2.52 -27.23 14.50
CA LEU A 147 -2.13 -28.58 14.91
C LEU A 147 -1.28 -28.51 16.16
N LEU A 148 -1.84 -28.95 17.30
CA LEU A 148 -1.11 -29.12 18.56
C LEU A 148 -0.46 -30.50 18.62
N LYS A 149 0.68 -30.60 19.31
CA LYS A 149 1.33 -31.87 19.62
C LYS A 149 2.16 -31.77 20.91
N LEU A 150 1.70 -32.44 21.97
CA LEU A 150 2.45 -32.62 23.23
C LEU A 150 3.49 -33.76 23.11
N GLN A 151 4.71 -33.52 23.56
CA GLN A 151 5.82 -34.48 23.48
C GLN A 151 6.69 -34.47 24.76
N PRO A 152 6.73 -35.59 25.53
CA PRO A 152 5.81 -36.74 25.46
C PRO A 152 4.40 -36.37 25.93
N THR A 153 3.41 -37.22 25.66
CA THR A 153 2.03 -37.08 26.18
C THR A 153 1.88 -37.60 27.62
N ARG A 154 2.84 -38.40 28.10
CA ARG A 154 2.94 -38.90 29.47
C ARG A 154 4.33 -38.61 30.02
N VAL A 155 4.42 -38.01 31.20
CA VAL A 155 5.68 -37.42 31.73
C VAL A 155 5.72 -37.48 33.27
N PRO A 156 6.90 -37.70 33.90
CA PRO A 156 7.00 -37.58 35.35
C PRO A 156 6.89 -36.12 35.82
N VAL A 157 6.40 -35.90 37.05
CA VAL A 157 6.48 -34.59 37.73
C VAL A 157 7.93 -34.07 37.73
N GLY A 158 8.11 -32.78 37.46
CA GLY A 158 9.44 -32.14 37.42
C GLY A 158 10.28 -32.48 36.18
N SER A 159 9.72 -33.18 35.20
CA SER A 159 10.40 -33.47 33.94
C SER A 159 9.91 -32.57 32.80
N PRO A 160 10.77 -32.23 31.82
CA PRO A 160 10.39 -31.36 30.72
C PRO A 160 9.49 -32.06 29.70
N PHE A 161 8.49 -31.35 29.21
CA PHE A 161 7.70 -31.69 28.02
C PHE A 161 7.68 -30.51 27.05
N THR A 162 7.38 -30.80 25.78
CA THR A 162 7.36 -29.82 24.69
C THR A 162 5.98 -29.72 24.08
N ILE A 163 5.53 -28.48 23.93
CA ILE A 163 4.30 -28.08 23.26
C ILE A 163 4.69 -27.57 21.87
N GLU A 164 4.37 -28.34 20.83
CA GLU A 164 4.57 -27.99 19.42
C GLU A 164 3.22 -27.54 18.85
N CYS A 165 3.12 -26.34 18.28
CA CYS A 165 1.96 -25.88 17.53
C CYS A 165 2.36 -25.49 16.10
N ARG A 166 1.65 -26.02 15.11
CA ARG A 166 1.90 -25.80 13.68
C ARG A 166 0.63 -25.29 12.99
N VAL A 167 0.79 -24.23 12.22
CA VAL A 167 -0.26 -23.58 11.41
C VAL A 167 0.19 -23.68 9.95
N PRO A 168 -0.22 -24.73 9.23
CA PRO A 168 0.19 -24.94 7.85
C PRO A 168 -0.53 -23.97 6.89
N SER A 169 0.13 -23.69 5.76
CA SER A 169 -0.44 -22.98 4.60
C SER A 169 -1.00 -21.57 4.87
N VAL A 170 -0.44 -20.83 5.84
CA VAL A 170 -0.88 -19.49 6.24
C VAL A 170 -0.02 -18.39 5.58
N ALA A 171 -0.65 -17.29 5.15
CA ALA A 171 0.05 -16.09 4.65
C ALA A 171 -0.88 -14.85 4.53
N PRO A 172 -0.34 -13.62 4.66
CA PRO A 172 1.01 -13.29 5.13
C PRO A 172 1.23 -13.73 6.58
N LEU A 173 2.49 -13.72 7.03
CA LEU A 173 2.83 -13.97 8.43
C LEU A 173 2.70 -12.69 9.28
N GLU A 174 2.90 -11.51 8.66
CA GLU A 174 2.50 -10.21 9.21
C GLU A 174 1.06 -10.25 9.74
N GLY A 175 0.90 -9.97 11.03
CA GLY A 175 -0.41 -9.97 11.70
C GLY A 175 -0.90 -11.35 12.18
N LEU A 176 -0.11 -12.42 12.01
CA LEU A 176 -0.39 -13.71 12.64
C LEU A 176 0.20 -13.75 14.06
N THR A 177 -0.64 -13.99 15.06
CA THR A 177 -0.23 -14.33 16.43
C THR A 177 -0.67 -15.75 16.75
N VAL A 178 0.23 -16.55 17.31
CA VAL A 178 -0.03 -17.93 17.74
C VAL A 178 0.19 -18.02 19.25
N THR A 179 -0.83 -18.49 19.95
CA THR A 179 -0.93 -18.50 21.42
C THR A 179 -1.09 -19.93 21.92
N LEU A 180 -0.22 -20.35 22.83
CA LEU A 180 -0.29 -21.63 23.54
C LEU A 180 -1.02 -21.45 24.87
N LEU A 181 -1.99 -22.32 25.11
CA LEU A 181 -2.95 -22.21 26.22
C LEU A 181 -2.93 -23.46 27.10
N ARG A 182 -3.05 -23.26 28.43
CA ARG A 182 -3.30 -24.29 29.45
C ARG A 182 -4.65 -24.00 30.10
N GLY A 183 -5.71 -24.70 29.66
CA GLY A 183 -7.08 -24.29 29.96
C GLY A 183 -7.36 -22.89 29.40
N SER A 184 -7.47 -21.90 30.29
CA SER A 184 -7.61 -20.47 29.94
C SER A 184 -6.34 -19.63 30.17
N GLU A 185 -5.27 -20.21 30.69
CA GLU A 185 -3.99 -19.54 30.91
C GLU A 185 -3.17 -19.46 29.62
N VAL A 186 -2.54 -18.31 29.35
CA VAL A 186 -1.58 -18.16 28.24
C VAL A 186 -0.18 -18.52 28.72
N LEU A 187 0.35 -19.65 28.23
CA LEU A 187 1.73 -20.08 28.50
C LEU A 187 2.74 -19.31 27.66
N HIS A 188 2.41 -19.10 26.38
CA HIS A 188 3.28 -18.45 25.41
C HIS A 188 2.45 -17.80 24.30
N SER A 189 2.96 -16.72 23.72
CA SER A 189 2.34 -16.01 22.59
C SER A 189 3.42 -15.45 21.68
N GLN A 190 3.44 -15.91 20.43
CA GLN A 190 4.39 -15.45 19.42
C GLN A 190 3.64 -14.78 18.27
N THR A 191 3.96 -13.50 18.01
CA THR A 191 3.55 -12.82 16.77
C THR A 191 4.64 -13.01 15.72
N PHE A 192 4.23 -13.28 14.49
CA PHE A 192 5.13 -13.53 13.37
C PHE A 192 5.38 -12.26 12.56
N GLU A 193 6.63 -12.10 12.12
CA GLU A 193 7.06 -11.08 11.17
C GLU A 193 7.24 -11.73 9.80
N GLY A 194 6.74 -11.09 8.74
CA GLY A 194 6.94 -11.58 7.37
C GLY A 194 5.87 -11.14 6.37
N THR A 195 6.27 -10.29 5.43
CA THR A 195 5.40 -9.74 4.36
C THR A 195 5.20 -10.68 3.16
N ALA A 196 5.75 -11.90 3.21
CA ALA A 196 5.66 -12.88 2.13
C ALA A 196 4.21 -13.36 1.93
N LEU A 197 3.68 -13.11 0.73
CA LEU A 197 2.28 -13.44 0.37
C LEU A 197 2.09 -14.91 -0.08
N SER A 198 3.16 -15.70 -0.12
CA SER A 198 3.12 -17.14 -0.39
C SER A 198 2.82 -17.93 0.90
N PRO A 199 1.88 -18.89 0.88
CA PRO A 199 1.51 -19.68 2.06
C PRO A 199 2.71 -20.46 2.60
N GLN A 200 2.91 -20.39 3.91
CA GLN A 200 4.01 -21.02 4.64
C GLN A 200 3.47 -21.77 5.86
N GLU A 201 4.32 -22.55 6.52
CA GLU A 201 4.00 -23.10 7.83
C GLU A 201 4.57 -22.19 8.92
N ALA A 202 3.70 -21.70 9.80
CA ALA A 202 4.14 -21.05 11.04
C ALA A 202 4.21 -22.10 12.16
N MET A 203 5.32 -22.15 12.88
CA MET A 203 5.52 -23.08 13.99
C MET A 203 5.95 -22.35 15.25
N VAL A 204 5.33 -22.70 16.38
CA VAL A 204 5.71 -22.28 17.73
C VAL A 204 6.07 -23.53 18.53
N THR A 205 7.17 -23.46 19.28
CA THR A 205 7.61 -24.53 20.17
C THR A 205 7.93 -23.94 21.54
N TYR A 206 7.33 -24.51 22.58
CA TYR A 206 7.53 -24.09 23.97
C TYR A 206 7.80 -25.32 24.83
N SER A 207 8.82 -25.28 25.69
CA SER A 207 9.14 -26.35 26.63
C SER A 207 8.77 -25.91 28.04
N ALA A 208 8.07 -26.77 28.77
CA ALA A 208 7.60 -26.55 30.13
C ALA A 208 8.00 -27.72 31.04
N GLU A 209 8.02 -27.49 32.35
CA GLU A 209 8.27 -28.52 33.36
C GLU A 209 6.93 -29.03 33.92
N ALA A 210 6.72 -30.35 33.90
CA ALA A 210 5.42 -30.94 34.19
C ALA A 210 5.05 -30.89 35.67
N GLN A 211 3.84 -30.39 35.96
CA GLN A 211 3.27 -30.28 37.31
C GLN A 211 2.03 -31.17 37.46
N LEU A 212 1.71 -31.58 38.69
CA LEU A 212 0.51 -32.38 38.96
C LEU A 212 -0.81 -31.68 38.55
N GLU A 213 -0.80 -30.34 38.48
CA GLU A 213 -1.93 -29.55 37.99
C GLU A 213 -2.09 -29.58 36.47
N ASP A 214 -1.08 -29.97 35.68
CA ASP A 214 -1.22 -30.02 34.22
C ASP A 214 -2.22 -31.11 33.78
N SER A 215 -2.35 -32.19 34.54
CA SER A 215 -3.32 -33.26 34.25
C SER A 215 -4.78 -32.92 34.56
N SER A 216 -5.07 -31.79 35.20
CA SER A 216 -6.44 -31.25 35.29
C SER A 216 -6.76 -30.23 34.18
N HIS A 217 -5.79 -29.91 33.32
CA HIS A 217 -5.93 -28.93 32.25
C HIS A 217 -5.74 -29.55 30.85
N ASN A 218 -6.48 -29.00 29.89
CA ASN A 218 -6.26 -29.29 28.47
C ASN A 218 -5.35 -28.22 27.88
N PHE A 219 -4.34 -28.66 27.12
CA PHE A 219 -3.52 -27.78 26.31
C PHE A 219 -4.21 -27.55 24.96
N SER A 220 -4.17 -26.30 24.46
CA SER A 220 -4.67 -25.93 23.14
C SER A 220 -3.78 -24.86 22.51
N CYS A 221 -3.91 -24.65 21.21
CA CYS A 221 -3.24 -23.59 20.48
C CYS A 221 -4.26 -22.75 19.71
N GLN A 222 -4.23 -21.43 19.84
CA GLN A 222 -5.01 -20.49 19.01
C GLN A 222 -4.08 -19.82 17.99
N ALA A 223 -4.46 -19.81 16.72
CA ALA A 223 -3.81 -19.03 15.68
C ALA A 223 -4.76 -17.92 15.21
N LYS A 224 -4.31 -16.67 15.30
CA LYS A 224 -5.13 -15.47 15.07
C LYS A 224 -4.45 -14.54 14.08
N MET A 225 -5.14 -14.23 12.98
CA MET A 225 -4.70 -13.35 11.91
C MET A 225 -5.46 -12.02 11.97
N ASP A 226 -4.74 -10.91 12.18
CA ASP A 226 -5.29 -9.56 12.24
C ASP A 226 -4.78 -8.70 11.08
N LEU A 227 -5.57 -8.67 10.00
CA LEU A 227 -5.29 -7.88 8.78
C LEU A 227 -6.25 -6.68 8.64
N ARG A 228 -6.71 -6.10 9.76
CA ARG A 228 -7.63 -4.94 9.78
C ARG A 228 -7.08 -3.70 9.09
N SER A 229 -5.76 -3.48 9.14
CA SER A 229 -5.06 -2.44 8.39
C SER A 229 -5.20 -2.57 6.87
N ARG A 230 -5.50 -3.79 6.38
CA ARG A 230 -5.65 -4.15 4.97
C ARG A 230 -7.10 -4.47 4.59
N GLY A 231 -8.07 -4.04 5.43
CA GLY A 231 -9.50 -4.15 5.19
C GLY A 231 -10.14 -5.52 5.52
N VAL A 232 -9.37 -6.49 6.01
CA VAL A 232 -9.89 -7.82 6.39
C VAL A 232 -10.38 -7.80 7.84
N LYS A 233 -11.40 -8.59 8.17
CA LYS A 233 -11.75 -8.87 9.57
C LYS A 233 -10.64 -9.73 10.22
N VAL A 234 -10.57 -9.71 11.55
CA VAL A 234 -9.79 -10.71 12.28
C VAL A 234 -10.34 -12.09 11.99
N VAL A 235 -9.47 -13.07 11.75
CA VAL A 235 -9.81 -14.48 11.55
C VAL A 235 -8.93 -15.30 12.47
N ASP A 236 -9.53 -16.17 13.28
CA ASP A 236 -8.80 -17.08 14.16
C ASP A 236 -9.38 -18.49 14.15
N SER A 237 -8.55 -19.44 14.56
CA SER A 237 -8.88 -20.86 14.72
C SER A 237 -8.14 -21.41 15.94
N VAL A 238 -8.68 -22.48 16.52
CA VAL A 238 -8.12 -23.17 17.69
C VAL A 238 -7.89 -24.64 17.32
N SER A 239 -6.82 -25.23 17.84
CA SER A 239 -6.54 -26.66 17.68
C SER A 239 -7.53 -27.54 18.44
N ASP A 240 -7.58 -28.82 18.09
CA ASP A 240 -8.03 -29.83 19.04
C ASP A 240 -7.19 -29.75 20.34
N SER A 241 -7.85 -30.07 21.46
CA SER A 241 -7.23 -30.05 22.79
C SER A 241 -6.51 -31.36 23.10
N GLN A 242 -5.41 -31.29 23.83
CA GLN A 242 -4.66 -32.47 24.30
C GLN A 242 -4.42 -32.38 25.82
N ALA A 243 -4.63 -33.49 26.52
CA ALA A 243 -4.29 -33.62 27.93
C ALA A 243 -2.85 -34.15 28.08
N LEU A 244 -2.19 -33.76 29.18
CA LEU A 244 -0.88 -34.29 29.58
C LEU A 244 -1.06 -35.24 30.76
N GLU A 245 -0.59 -36.49 30.64
CA GLU A 245 -0.64 -37.47 31.73
C GLU A 245 0.62 -37.36 32.60
N VAL A 246 0.52 -36.64 33.71
CA VAL A 246 1.62 -36.42 34.65
C VAL A 246 1.54 -37.46 35.77
N TYR A 247 2.64 -38.16 36.01
CA TYR A 247 2.71 -39.20 37.05
C TYR A 247 3.81 -38.90 38.08
N GLY A 248 3.57 -39.29 39.33
CA GLY A 248 4.58 -39.23 40.38
C GLY A 248 5.70 -40.25 40.14
N CYS A 249 6.92 -39.88 40.49
CA CYS A 249 7.97 -40.86 40.71
C CYS A 249 7.74 -41.52 42.06
N ASP A 250 7.11 -42.70 42.07
CA ASP A 250 7.07 -43.56 43.26
C ASP A 250 8.53 -43.92 43.66
N ALA A 251 8.79 -43.94 44.97
CA ALA A 251 10.14 -44.03 45.57
C ALA A 251 10.38 -45.35 46.32
#